data_AF-A0A418V9E1-F1
#
_entry.id   AF-A0A418V9E1-F1
#
_cell.length_a   1.000
_cell.length_b   1.000
_cell.length_c   1.000
_cell.angle_alpha   90.00
_cell.angle_beta   90.00
_cell.angle_gamma   90.00
#
_symmetry.space_group_name_H-M   'P 1'
#
loop_
_entity.id
_entity.type
_entity.pdbx_description
1 polymer ?
#
loop_
_entity_poly.entity_id
_entity_poly.type
_entity_poly.pdbx_seq_one_letter_code
_entity_poly.pdbx_strand_id
1 'polypeptide(L)'
;MFRRRLEEAATWLRSQGENLELNERDYKVPGAREVHRLLHDFLEGKTEGKVNVQPPRHLNLLGWQILDGLNKVANERPEIFRAALSAIWSTPLDPRNADLFWSTLDPALDVLGDTQRKHFNGEGTRASVASYFLFLADPEHQPFYRPNFGGRAIGWLYDRKDGLDSRTLGSLLADYTGRCHYLKGEFDDLGVPLQDMIDVQSALYILADQYLKISRPRKRAED
;
A
#
# COMPACT_ATOMS: atom_id res chain seq x y z
N MET A 1 4.11 -23.38 12.34
CA MET A 1 4.65 -22.13 12.94
C MET A 1 3.73 -20.94 12.66
N PHE A 2 3.21 -20.80 11.43
CA PHE A 2 2.17 -19.84 11.04
C PHE A 2 0.99 -19.73 12.03
N ARG A 3 0.26 -20.83 12.28
CA ARG A 3 -0.94 -20.82 13.12
C ARG A 3 -0.73 -20.28 14.54
N ARG A 4 0.38 -20.66 15.19
CA ARG A 4 0.73 -20.16 16.52
C ARG A 4 0.97 -18.65 16.53
N ARG A 5 1.73 -18.14 15.54
CA ARG A 5 1.99 -16.69 15.39
C ARG A 5 0.71 -15.92 15.13
N LEU A 6 -0.19 -16.51 14.33
CA LEU A 6 -1.49 -15.94 14.01
C LEU A 6 -2.39 -15.85 15.25
N GLU A 7 -2.46 -16.89 16.08
CA GLU A 7 -3.22 -16.91 17.34
C GLU A 7 -2.65 -15.91 18.37
N GLU A 8 -1.32 -15.81 18.49
CA GLU A 8 -0.64 -14.81 19.31
C GLU A 8 -0.97 -13.38 18.84
N ALA A 9 -0.86 -13.14 17.52
CA ALA A 9 -1.18 -11.85 16.91
C ALA A 9 -2.65 -11.48 17.08
N ALA A 10 -3.58 -12.42 16.85
CA ALA A 10 -5.02 -12.21 17.01
C ALA A 10 -5.36 -11.87 18.46
N THR A 11 -4.78 -12.58 19.43
CA THR A 11 -4.97 -12.28 20.86
C THR A 11 -4.53 -10.88 21.21
N TRP A 12 -3.39 -10.46 20.69
CA TRP A 12 -2.91 -9.10 20.91
C TRP A 12 -3.76 -8.06 20.19
N LEU A 13 -4.14 -8.26 18.93
CA LEU A 13 -4.99 -7.35 18.16
C LEU A 13 -6.37 -7.14 18.79
N ARG A 14 -6.98 -8.18 19.38
CA ARG A 14 -8.24 -8.03 20.14
C ARG A 14 -8.09 -7.10 21.35
N SER A 15 -6.88 -7.01 21.92
CA SER A 15 -6.58 -6.06 23.00
C SER A 15 -6.30 -4.64 22.49
N GLN A 16 -6.27 -4.43 21.18
CA GLN A 16 -6.00 -3.14 20.52
C GLN A 16 -7.26 -2.53 19.91
N GLY A 17 -8.46 -2.90 20.39
CA GLY A 17 -9.74 -2.44 19.85
C GLY A 17 -9.80 -0.93 19.62
N GLU A 18 -9.38 -0.12 20.60
CA GLU A 18 -9.31 1.34 20.42
C GLU A 18 -8.32 1.74 19.31
N ASN A 19 -7.15 1.12 19.16
CA ASN A 19 -6.22 1.46 18.08
C ASN A 19 -6.69 1.01 16.68
N LEU A 20 -7.55 -0.02 16.62
CA LEU A 20 -8.18 -0.47 15.38
C LEU A 20 -9.40 0.38 15.01
N GLU A 21 -10.16 0.84 16.01
CA GLU A 21 -11.33 1.73 15.86
C GLU A 21 -10.95 3.22 15.73
N LEU A 22 -9.84 3.66 16.32
CA LEU A 22 -9.41 5.06 16.30
C LEU A 22 -8.92 5.46 14.90
N ASN A 23 -9.75 6.23 14.22
CA ASN A 23 -9.41 7.30 13.27
C ASN A 23 -8.78 6.92 11.92
N GLU A 24 -8.27 5.71 11.69
CA GLU A 24 -7.66 5.39 10.39
C GLU A 24 -8.71 5.25 9.28
N ARG A 25 -9.89 4.69 9.55
CA ARG A 25 -10.96 4.55 8.56
C ARG A 25 -11.57 5.90 8.17
N ASP A 26 -11.94 6.71 9.17
CA ASP A 26 -12.52 8.04 8.99
C ASP A 26 -11.58 9.01 8.25
N TYR A 27 -10.27 8.75 8.32
CA TYR A 27 -9.26 9.47 7.56
C TYR A 27 -9.07 8.89 6.15
N LYS A 28 -8.80 7.59 6.05
CA LYS A 28 -8.38 6.95 4.79
C LYS A 28 -9.51 6.79 3.78
N VAL A 29 -10.74 6.48 4.20
CA VAL A 29 -11.86 6.26 3.26
C VAL A 29 -12.25 7.56 2.55
N PRO A 30 -12.57 8.66 3.27
CA PRO A 30 -12.91 9.92 2.60
C PRO A 30 -11.72 10.46 1.81
N GLY A 31 -10.51 10.29 2.35
CA GLY A 31 -9.26 10.63 1.67
C GLY A 31 -9.09 9.93 0.33
N ALA A 32 -9.20 8.60 0.32
CA ALA A 32 -9.09 7.79 -0.90
C ALA A 32 -10.15 8.19 -1.93
N ARG A 33 -11.40 8.33 -1.50
CA ARG A 33 -12.52 8.73 -2.38
C ARG A 33 -12.28 10.09 -3.04
N GLU A 34 -11.84 11.09 -2.26
CA GLU A 34 -11.61 12.42 -2.81
C GLU A 34 -10.41 12.46 -3.76
N VAL A 35 -9.30 11.79 -3.41
CA VAL A 35 -8.14 11.72 -4.31
C VAL A 35 -8.45 10.93 -5.57
N HIS A 36 -9.19 9.82 -5.46
CA HIS A 36 -9.65 9.06 -6.62
C HIS A 36 -10.52 9.92 -7.53
N ARG A 37 -11.47 10.69 -6.98
CA ARG A 37 -12.31 11.63 -7.74
C ARG A 37 -11.46 12.67 -8.50
N LEU A 38 -10.50 13.30 -7.83
CA LEU A 38 -9.62 14.31 -8.44
C LEU A 38 -8.76 13.73 -9.57
N LEU A 39 -8.24 12.51 -9.38
CA LEU A 39 -7.44 11.82 -10.39
C LEU A 39 -8.30 11.27 -11.54
N HIS A 40 -9.56 10.92 -11.28
CA HIS A 40 -10.52 10.57 -12.32
C HIS A 40 -10.87 11.80 -13.17
N ASP A 41 -11.10 12.96 -12.55
CA ASP A 41 -11.25 14.22 -13.29
C ASP A 41 -10.01 14.50 -14.16
N PHE A 42 -8.81 14.21 -13.65
CA PHE A 42 -7.57 14.34 -14.42
C PHE A 42 -7.50 13.38 -15.61
N LEU A 43 -7.90 12.13 -15.42
CA LEU A 43 -8.00 11.13 -16.49
C LEU A 43 -8.95 11.58 -17.60
N GLU A 44 -10.09 12.17 -17.22
CA GLU A 44 -11.10 12.66 -18.15
C GLU A 44 -10.77 14.03 -18.76
N GLY A 45 -9.63 14.63 -18.43
CA GLY A 45 -9.23 15.93 -18.93
C GLY A 45 -10.02 17.11 -18.35
N LYS A 46 -10.69 16.91 -17.21
CA LYS A 46 -11.54 17.90 -16.52
C LYS A 46 -10.79 18.72 -15.46
N THR A 47 -9.54 18.38 -15.14
CA THR A 47 -8.77 19.11 -14.12
C THR A 47 -8.36 20.50 -14.60
N GLU A 48 -8.71 21.52 -13.81
CA GLU A 48 -8.18 22.87 -13.95
C GLU A 48 -6.90 23.03 -13.12
N GLY A 49 -5.80 23.46 -13.75
CA GLY A 49 -4.54 23.73 -13.06
C GLY A 49 -3.66 22.50 -12.85
N LYS A 50 -2.81 22.55 -11.80
CA LYS A 50 -1.82 21.50 -11.53
C LYS A 50 -2.43 20.32 -10.79
N VAL A 51 -2.09 19.11 -11.22
CA VAL A 51 -2.46 17.86 -10.57
C VAL A 51 -1.65 17.68 -9.29
N ASN A 52 -2.32 17.30 -8.21
CA ASN A 52 -1.69 16.77 -7.01
C ASN A 52 -2.20 15.35 -6.75
N VAL A 53 -1.33 14.35 -6.91
CA VAL A 53 -1.68 12.93 -6.78
C VAL A 53 -1.95 12.50 -5.34
N GLN A 54 -1.62 13.36 -4.37
CA GLN A 54 -1.94 13.19 -2.95
C GLN A 54 -2.04 14.57 -2.26
N PRO A 55 -3.20 15.24 -2.32
CA PRO A 55 -3.39 16.52 -1.67
C PRO A 55 -3.29 16.39 -0.13
N PRO A 56 -2.57 17.30 0.55
CA PRO A 56 -2.13 17.15 1.93
C PRO A 56 -3.26 17.09 2.98
N ARG A 57 -4.47 17.53 2.64
CA ARG A 57 -5.64 17.48 3.54
C ARG A 57 -6.49 16.23 3.40
N HIS A 58 -6.24 15.41 2.38
CA HIS A 58 -7.09 14.27 2.06
C HIS A 58 -6.42 12.95 2.40
N LEU A 59 -5.13 12.79 2.08
CA LEU A 59 -4.45 11.53 2.32
C LEU A 59 -2.93 11.76 2.44
N ASN A 60 -2.24 10.99 3.27
CA ASN A 60 -0.79 11.09 3.45
C ASN A 60 -0.17 9.70 3.55
N LEU A 61 -0.23 8.97 2.44
CA LEU A 61 0.32 7.62 2.35
C LEU A 61 1.72 7.64 1.75
N LEU A 62 1.94 8.38 0.66
CA LEU A 62 3.20 8.54 -0.07
C LEU A 62 4.17 9.49 0.65
N GLY A 63 5.46 9.14 0.66
CA GLY A 63 6.52 10.02 1.15
C GLY A 63 6.76 11.19 0.21
N TRP A 64 7.16 12.34 0.76
CA TRP A 64 7.25 13.61 0.03
C TRP A 64 8.11 13.55 -1.24
N GLN A 65 9.25 12.84 -1.22
CA GLN A 65 10.10 12.71 -2.42
C GLN A 65 9.40 12.00 -3.58
N ILE A 66 8.57 11.00 -3.27
CA ILE A 66 7.81 10.24 -4.26
C ILE A 66 6.64 11.07 -4.75
N LEU A 67 5.95 11.75 -3.84
CA LEU A 67 4.85 12.66 -4.15
C LEU A 67 5.29 13.77 -5.11
N ASP A 68 6.40 14.44 -4.82
CA ASP A 68 6.94 15.52 -5.67
C ASP A 68 7.29 15.00 -7.06
N GLY A 69 7.90 13.82 -7.15
CA GLY A 69 8.21 13.18 -8.43
C GLY A 69 6.96 12.82 -9.24
N LEU A 70 5.96 12.21 -8.61
CA LEU A 70 4.71 11.85 -9.28
C LEU A 70 3.92 13.09 -9.71
N ASN A 71 3.86 14.13 -8.87
CA ASN A 71 3.26 15.40 -9.25
C ASN A 71 3.98 16.03 -10.44
N LYS A 72 5.32 16.02 -10.46
CA LYS A 72 6.08 16.52 -11.61
C LYS A 72 5.76 15.74 -12.89
N VAL A 73 5.75 14.41 -12.82
CA VAL A 73 5.41 13.55 -13.97
C VAL A 73 3.98 13.80 -14.45
N ALA A 74 3.00 13.83 -13.55
CA ALA A 74 1.60 14.08 -13.90
C ALA A 74 1.37 15.42 -14.59
N ASN A 75 2.17 16.44 -14.26
CA ASN A 75 2.04 17.78 -14.84
C ASN A 75 2.90 18.01 -16.09
N GLU A 76 4.07 17.36 -16.22
CA GLU A 76 4.98 17.54 -17.37
C GLU A 76 4.84 16.47 -18.46
N ARG A 77 4.23 15.32 -18.14
CA ARG A 77 3.93 14.21 -19.06
C ARG A 77 2.51 13.68 -18.81
N PRO A 78 1.48 14.54 -18.88
CA PRO A 78 0.12 14.17 -18.47
C PRO A 78 -0.43 12.97 -19.24
N GLU A 79 -0.21 12.88 -20.55
CA GLU A 79 -0.76 11.78 -21.36
C GLU A 79 -0.19 10.41 -20.97
N ILE A 80 1.12 10.34 -20.66
CA ILE A 80 1.74 9.09 -20.20
C ILE A 80 1.23 8.74 -18.80
N PHE A 81 1.11 9.73 -17.91
CA PHE A 81 0.57 9.50 -16.57
C PHE A 81 -0.88 9.03 -16.61
N ARG A 82 -1.71 9.61 -17.48
CA ARG A 82 -3.09 9.15 -17.72
C ARG A 82 -3.13 7.72 -18.24
N ALA A 83 -2.30 7.38 -19.23
CA ALA A 83 -2.23 6.03 -19.75
C ALA A 83 -1.83 5.01 -18.67
N ALA A 84 -0.87 5.36 -17.81
CA ALA A 84 -0.47 4.52 -16.68
C ALA A 84 -1.62 4.36 -15.67
N LEU A 85 -2.29 5.45 -15.28
CA LEU A 85 -3.46 5.40 -14.39
C LEU A 85 -4.60 4.54 -14.97
N SER A 86 -4.90 4.68 -16.26
CA SER A 86 -5.89 3.85 -16.95
C SER A 86 -5.51 2.37 -16.96
N ALA A 87 -4.21 2.04 -17.05
CA ALA A 87 -3.76 0.66 -16.97
C ALA A 87 -4.00 0.05 -15.59
N ILE A 88 -3.66 0.77 -14.50
CA ILE A 88 -3.81 0.24 -13.14
C ILE A 88 -5.26 0.23 -12.64
N TRP A 89 -6.11 1.10 -13.18
CA TRP A 89 -7.56 1.15 -12.87
C TRP A 89 -8.44 0.42 -13.89
N SER A 90 -7.84 -0.39 -14.78
CA SER A 90 -8.61 -1.24 -15.67
C SER A 90 -9.52 -2.20 -14.88
N THR A 91 -10.71 -2.45 -15.40
CA THR A 91 -11.73 -3.29 -14.75
C THR A 91 -11.76 -4.69 -15.41
N PRO A 92 -11.74 -5.79 -14.62
CA PRO A 92 -11.68 -5.83 -13.16
C PRO A 92 -10.32 -5.37 -12.62
N LEU A 93 -10.32 -4.74 -11.44
CA LEU A 93 -9.08 -4.33 -10.76
C LEU A 93 -8.24 -5.57 -10.43
N ASP A 94 -7.01 -5.62 -10.96
CA ASP A 94 -6.05 -6.68 -10.68
C ASP A 94 -4.69 -6.08 -10.29
N PRO A 95 -4.12 -6.43 -9.11
CA PRO A 95 -2.77 -6.02 -8.73
C PRO A 95 -1.68 -6.34 -9.76
N ARG A 96 -1.89 -7.34 -10.62
CA ARG A 96 -0.98 -7.69 -11.73
C ARG A 96 -0.83 -6.56 -12.76
N ASN A 97 -1.78 -5.65 -12.84
CA ASN A 97 -1.70 -4.47 -13.70
C ASN A 97 -0.58 -3.50 -13.29
N ALA A 98 0.05 -3.69 -12.12
CA ALA A 98 1.22 -2.93 -11.71
C ALA A 98 2.39 -3.03 -12.70
N ASP A 99 2.57 -4.17 -13.37
CA ASP A 99 3.63 -4.33 -14.37
C ASP A 99 3.37 -3.43 -15.59
N LEU A 100 2.12 -3.41 -16.09
CA LEU A 100 1.71 -2.54 -17.20
C LEU A 100 1.78 -1.06 -16.82
N PHE A 101 1.28 -0.70 -15.63
CA PHE A 101 1.39 0.64 -15.06
C PHE A 101 2.82 1.16 -15.11
N TRP A 102 3.76 0.37 -14.59
CA TRP A 102 5.17 0.77 -14.52
C TRP A 102 5.85 0.82 -15.88
N SER A 103 5.60 -0.16 -16.75
CA SER A 103 6.13 -0.13 -18.12
C SER A 103 5.65 1.08 -18.92
N THR A 104 4.42 1.55 -18.62
CA THR A 104 3.84 2.75 -19.24
C THR A 104 4.40 4.03 -18.62
N LEU A 105 4.58 4.08 -17.30
CA LEU A 105 5.04 5.27 -16.58
C LEU A 105 6.55 5.51 -16.70
N ASP A 106 7.37 4.45 -16.79
CA ASP A 106 8.84 4.54 -16.76
C ASP A 106 9.45 5.54 -17.75
N PRO A 107 9.00 5.62 -19.03
CA PRO A 107 9.49 6.63 -19.96
C PRO A 107 9.30 8.06 -19.47
N ALA A 108 8.21 8.34 -18.75
CA ALA A 108 7.91 9.68 -18.26
C ALA A 108 8.72 10.09 -17.03
N LEU A 109 9.50 9.18 -16.42
CA LEU A 109 10.42 9.52 -15.35
C LEU A 109 11.66 10.29 -15.84
N ASP A 110 11.83 10.45 -17.17
CA ASP A 110 12.90 11.24 -17.79
C ASP A 110 12.85 12.74 -17.42
N VAL A 111 11.67 13.26 -17.08
CA VAL A 111 11.49 14.64 -16.60
C VAL A 111 12.06 14.87 -15.21
N LEU A 112 12.33 13.80 -14.46
CA LEU A 112 12.89 13.88 -13.13
C LEU A 112 14.42 14.02 -13.23
N GLY A 113 15.00 14.88 -12.39
CA GLY A 113 16.46 14.88 -12.24
C GLY A 113 16.96 13.57 -11.62
N ASP A 114 18.22 13.22 -11.84
CA ASP A 114 18.81 11.94 -11.41
C ASP A 114 18.55 11.60 -9.94
N THR A 115 18.65 12.58 -9.04
CA THR A 115 18.38 12.40 -7.61
C THR A 115 16.93 12.02 -7.34
N GLN A 116 15.97 12.68 -8.00
CA GLN A 116 14.55 12.37 -7.83
C GLN A 116 14.22 11.00 -8.43
N ARG A 117 14.76 10.70 -9.62
CA ARG A 117 14.55 9.42 -10.30
C ARG A 117 15.03 8.23 -9.46
N LYS A 118 16.16 8.37 -8.74
CA LYS A 118 16.69 7.32 -7.84
C LYS A 118 15.68 6.85 -6.80
N HIS A 119 14.75 7.71 -6.35
CA HIS A 119 13.72 7.31 -5.40
C HIS A 119 12.73 6.27 -5.96
N PHE A 120 12.60 6.18 -7.29
CA PHE A 120 11.72 5.23 -7.99
C PHE A 120 12.41 3.92 -8.42
N ASN A 121 13.72 3.75 -8.16
CA ASN A 121 14.46 2.56 -8.58
C ASN A 121 14.19 1.33 -7.71
N GLY A 122 13.74 1.53 -6.47
CA GLY A 122 13.52 0.44 -5.53
C GLY A 122 12.19 -0.28 -5.78
N GLU A 123 12.23 -1.61 -5.88
CA GLU A 123 11.04 -2.47 -6.05
C GLU A 123 9.98 -2.18 -4.99
N GLY A 124 10.37 -2.09 -3.71
CA GLY A 124 9.44 -1.78 -2.63
C GLY A 124 8.75 -0.42 -2.75
N THR A 125 9.44 0.59 -3.28
CA THR A 125 8.84 1.90 -3.58
C THR A 125 7.87 1.78 -4.74
N ARG A 126 8.26 1.08 -5.81
CA ARG A 126 7.44 0.90 -7.01
C ARG A 126 6.15 0.14 -6.71
N ALA A 127 6.25 -0.93 -5.93
CA ALA A 127 5.11 -1.68 -5.41
C ALA A 127 4.22 -0.79 -4.54
N SER A 128 4.80 0.04 -3.67
CA SER A 128 4.01 0.97 -2.85
C SER A 128 3.21 1.94 -3.73
N VAL A 129 3.83 2.58 -4.70
CA VAL A 129 3.16 3.54 -5.59
C VAL A 129 2.05 2.88 -6.41
N ALA A 130 2.28 1.68 -6.96
CA ALA A 130 1.22 0.95 -7.68
C ALA A 130 0.07 0.57 -6.73
N SER A 131 0.36 0.03 -5.55
CA SER A 131 -0.65 -0.30 -4.55
C SER A 131 -1.41 0.92 -4.02
N TYR A 132 -0.79 2.11 -4.03
CA TYR A 132 -1.46 3.36 -3.68
C TYR A 132 -2.60 3.64 -4.65
N PHE A 133 -2.34 3.56 -5.97
CA PHE A 133 -3.39 3.79 -6.95
C PHE A 133 -4.47 2.70 -6.90
N LEU A 134 -4.11 1.44 -6.71
CA LEU A 134 -5.09 0.37 -6.48
C LEU A 134 -5.98 0.65 -5.26
N PHE A 135 -5.36 1.05 -4.15
CA PHE A 135 -6.04 1.45 -2.91
C PHE A 135 -6.98 2.64 -3.11
N LEU A 136 -6.60 3.63 -3.92
CA LEU A 136 -7.49 4.77 -4.22
C LEU A 136 -8.77 4.32 -4.94
N ALA A 137 -8.66 3.37 -5.88
CA ALA A 137 -9.81 2.90 -6.65
C ALA A 137 -10.77 2.03 -5.84
N ASP A 138 -10.23 1.20 -4.94
CA ASP A 138 -11.04 0.30 -4.12
C ASP A 138 -10.35 -0.01 -2.77
N PRO A 139 -10.42 0.92 -1.80
CA PRO A 139 -9.69 0.79 -0.54
C PRO A 139 -10.18 -0.38 0.32
N GLU A 140 -11.43 -0.80 0.15
CA GLU A 140 -12.05 -1.88 0.91
C GLU A 140 -11.55 -3.27 0.44
N HIS A 141 -11.07 -3.40 -0.81
CA HIS A 141 -10.58 -4.67 -1.36
C HIS A 141 -9.09 -4.66 -1.74
N GLN A 142 -8.45 -3.50 -1.90
CA GLN A 142 -7.06 -3.35 -2.31
C GLN A 142 -6.21 -2.76 -1.17
N PRO A 143 -5.42 -3.56 -0.43
CA PRO A 143 -4.60 -3.05 0.66
C PRO A 143 -3.41 -2.24 0.14
N PHE A 144 -3.09 -1.13 0.81
CA PHE A 144 -1.86 -0.39 0.50
C PHE A 144 -0.62 -1.19 0.93
N TYR A 145 0.34 -1.35 0.02
CA TYR A 145 1.59 -2.04 0.29
C TYR A 145 2.66 -1.07 0.77
N ARG A 146 3.28 -1.43 1.90
CA ARG A 146 4.47 -0.77 2.44
C ARG A 146 5.46 -1.85 2.88
N PRO A 147 6.69 -1.91 2.31
CA PRO A 147 7.65 -2.96 2.63
C PRO A 147 7.96 -3.08 4.12
N ASN A 148 8.16 -1.95 4.79
CA ASN A 148 8.57 -1.90 6.20
C ASN A 148 7.42 -2.10 7.19
N PHE A 149 6.16 -2.11 6.71
CA PHE A 149 4.96 -2.29 7.51
C PHE A 149 4.24 -3.57 7.08
N GLY A 150 3.25 -3.47 6.18
CA GLY A 150 2.48 -4.61 5.67
C GLY A 150 3.34 -5.76 5.19
N GLY A 151 4.34 -5.49 4.33
CA GLY A 151 5.26 -6.54 3.83
C GLY A 151 6.02 -7.25 4.96
N ARG A 152 6.49 -6.50 5.96
CA ARG A 152 7.18 -7.04 7.14
C ARG A 152 6.25 -7.88 8.01
N ALA A 153 5.01 -7.43 8.24
CA ALA A 153 4.03 -8.18 9.03
C ALA A 153 3.65 -9.50 8.35
N ILE A 154 3.36 -9.46 7.04
CA ILE A 154 3.09 -10.66 6.24
C ILE A 154 4.27 -11.64 6.31
N GLY A 155 5.50 -11.16 6.09
CA GLY A 155 6.70 -12.01 6.16
C GLY A 155 6.97 -12.61 7.55
N TRP A 156 6.51 -11.96 8.63
CA TRP A 156 6.57 -12.55 9.96
C TRP A 156 5.49 -13.60 10.19
N LEU A 157 4.25 -13.34 9.74
CA LEU A 157 3.14 -14.28 9.86
C LEU A 157 3.42 -15.58 9.08
N TYR A 158 3.69 -15.48 7.78
CA TYR A 158 3.83 -16.60 6.83
C TYR A 158 5.17 -17.33 6.84
N ASP A 159 6.09 -16.92 7.72
CA ASP A 159 7.48 -17.38 7.76
C ASP A 159 8.36 -16.86 6.60
N ARG A 160 9.64 -16.63 6.92
CA ARG A 160 10.56 -15.89 6.04
C ARG A 160 11.01 -16.67 4.81
N LYS A 161 10.86 -18.00 4.80
CA LYS A 161 11.41 -18.86 3.76
C LYS A 161 10.68 -18.71 2.42
N ASP A 162 9.37 -18.49 2.45
CA ASP A 162 8.56 -18.44 1.23
C ASP A 162 8.37 -17.01 0.69
N GLY A 163 8.83 -15.98 1.43
CA GLY A 163 8.83 -14.59 1.00
C GLY A 163 7.47 -14.09 0.51
N LEU A 164 7.44 -12.93 -0.15
CA LEU A 164 6.39 -12.58 -1.11
C LEU A 164 6.94 -12.90 -2.51
N ASP A 165 6.07 -13.23 -3.46
CA ASP A 165 6.45 -13.53 -4.84
C ASP A 165 7.03 -12.32 -5.57
N SER A 166 8.35 -12.15 -5.55
CA SER A 166 9.06 -11.02 -6.12
C SER A 166 9.51 -11.22 -7.58
N ARG A 167 8.84 -12.08 -8.36
CA ARG A 167 9.18 -12.29 -9.78
C ARG A 167 8.91 -11.05 -10.62
N THR A 168 7.79 -10.38 -10.37
CA THR A 168 7.41 -9.09 -10.95
C THR A 168 6.74 -8.22 -9.90
N LEU A 169 6.50 -6.93 -10.20
CA LEU A 169 5.77 -6.06 -9.28
C LEU A 169 4.31 -6.50 -9.19
N GLY A 170 3.74 -6.93 -10.30
CA GLY A 170 2.40 -7.50 -10.36
C GLY A 170 2.26 -8.78 -9.54
N SER A 171 3.23 -9.70 -9.61
CA SER A 171 3.20 -10.93 -8.81
C SER A 171 3.30 -10.64 -7.31
N LEU A 172 4.16 -9.69 -6.93
CA LEU A 172 4.35 -9.30 -5.54
C LEU A 172 3.06 -8.74 -4.94
N LEU A 173 2.42 -7.81 -5.66
CA LEU A 173 1.19 -7.19 -5.18
C LEU A 173 0.01 -8.18 -5.20
N ALA A 174 -0.07 -9.09 -6.18
CA ALA A 174 -1.09 -10.12 -6.21
C ALA A 174 -0.95 -11.10 -5.03
N ASP A 175 0.27 -11.54 -4.71
CA ASP A 175 0.55 -12.40 -3.55
C ASP A 175 0.28 -11.66 -2.24
N TYR A 176 0.72 -10.40 -2.12
CA TYR A 176 0.44 -9.57 -0.95
C TYR A 176 -1.07 -9.39 -0.71
N THR A 177 -1.82 -8.98 -1.72
CA THR A 177 -3.28 -8.81 -1.64
C THR A 177 -3.97 -10.14 -1.32
N GLY A 178 -3.57 -11.23 -1.96
CA GLY A 178 -4.11 -12.57 -1.67
C GLY A 178 -3.90 -13.00 -0.22
N ARG A 179 -2.70 -12.75 0.33
CA ARG A 179 -2.40 -13.05 1.75
C ARG A 179 -3.16 -12.14 2.71
N CYS A 180 -3.39 -10.87 2.38
CA CYS A 180 -4.23 -9.99 3.19
C CYS A 180 -5.68 -10.50 3.26
N HIS A 181 -6.26 -10.91 2.12
CA HIS A 181 -7.60 -11.50 2.08
C HIS A 181 -7.69 -12.81 2.88
N TYR A 182 -6.69 -13.69 2.73
CA TYR A 182 -6.62 -14.91 3.54
C TYR A 182 -6.54 -14.59 5.03
N LEU A 183 -5.65 -13.68 5.44
CA LEU A 183 -5.49 -13.30 6.85
C LEU A 183 -6.75 -12.68 7.43
N LYS A 184 -7.51 -11.92 6.64
CA LYS A 184 -8.81 -11.39 7.09
C LYS A 184 -9.71 -12.53 7.55
N GLY A 185 -9.89 -13.56 6.72
CA GLY A 185 -10.70 -14.73 7.08
C GLY A 185 -10.20 -15.44 8.34
N GLU A 186 -8.88 -15.62 8.45
CA GLU A 186 -8.29 -16.24 9.65
C GLU A 186 -8.47 -15.38 10.92
N PHE A 187 -8.38 -14.06 10.80
CA PHE A 187 -8.58 -13.13 11.90
C PHE A 187 -10.05 -13.07 12.32
N ASP A 188 -10.98 -13.11 11.36
CA ASP A 188 -12.42 -13.20 11.61
C ASP A 188 -12.75 -14.49 12.38
N ASP A 189 -12.20 -15.64 11.97
CA ASP A 189 -12.35 -16.93 12.67
C ASP A 189 -11.80 -16.91 14.10
N LEU A 190 -10.79 -16.06 14.35
CA LEU A 190 -10.20 -15.83 15.66
C LEU A 190 -10.87 -14.68 16.43
N GLY A 191 -11.98 -14.13 15.93
CA GLY A 191 -12.76 -13.08 16.59
C GLY A 191 -12.09 -11.72 16.64
N VAL A 192 -11.18 -11.40 15.71
CA VAL A 192 -10.68 -10.03 15.51
C VAL A 192 -11.66 -9.31 14.56
N PRO A 193 -12.21 -8.15 14.93
CA PRO A 193 -13.29 -7.51 14.17
C PRO A 193 -12.75 -6.67 12.98
N LEU A 194 -12.19 -7.32 11.95
CA LEU A 194 -11.70 -6.62 10.75
C LEU A 194 -12.78 -6.61 9.66
N GLN A 195 -13.28 -5.43 9.28
CA GLN A 195 -14.37 -5.32 8.29
C GLN A 195 -13.87 -5.55 6.87
N ASP A 196 -12.74 -4.95 6.49
CA ASP A 196 -12.22 -4.94 5.13
C ASP A 196 -10.68 -4.74 5.08
N MET A 197 -10.13 -4.47 3.88
CA MET A 197 -8.69 -4.31 3.71
C MET A 197 -8.09 -3.07 4.38
N ILE A 198 -8.89 -2.05 4.71
CA ILE A 198 -8.41 -0.90 5.49
C ILE A 198 -8.06 -1.39 6.89
N ASP A 199 -8.95 -2.17 7.51
CA ASP A 199 -8.74 -2.68 8.86
C ASP A 199 -7.60 -3.70 8.90
N VAL A 200 -7.50 -4.55 7.87
CA VAL A 200 -6.36 -5.47 7.72
C VAL A 200 -5.05 -4.69 7.61
N GLN A 201 -5.00 -3.62 6.81
CA GLN A 201 -3.81 -2.78 6.71
C GLN A 201 -3.46 -2.14 8.05
N SER A 202 -4.44 -1.61 8.79
CA SER A 202 -4.25 -1.03 10.13
C SER A 202 -3.69 -2.08 11.09
N ALA A 203 -4.28 -3.27 11.10
CA ALA A 203 -3.81 -4.39 11.91
C ALA A 203 -2.36 -4.79 11.58
N LEU A 204 -2.01 -4.90 10.29
CA LEU A 204 -0.64 -5.20 9.85
C LEU A 204 0.35 -4.10 10.23
N TYR A 205 -0.05 -2.83 10.17
CA TYR A 205 0.77 -1.71 10.63
C TYR A 205 1.03 -1.80 12.14
N ILE A 206 -0.03 -1.97 12.93
CA ILE A 206 0.03 -2.09 14.39
C ILE A 206 0.89 -3.29 14.79
N LEU A 207 0.78 -4.43 14.10
CA LEU A 207 1.66 -5.59 14.28
C LEU A 207 3.13 -5.26 13.96
N ALA A 208 3.41 -4.66 12.81
CA ALA A 208 4.78 -4.36 12.38
C ALA A 208 5.47 -3.33 13.27
N ASP A 209 4.73 -2.29 13.68
CA ASP A 209 5.27 -1.13 14.36
C ASP A 209 5.32 -1.28 15.87
N GLN A 210 4.34 -1.96 16.47
CA GLN A 210 4.24 -2.09 17.92
C GLN A 210 4.62 -3.51 18.37
N TYR A 211 3.89 -4.53 17.93
CA TYR A 211 4.11 -5.90 18.39
C TYR A 211 5.50 -6.44 18.03
N LEU A 212 5.92 -6.34 16.77
CA LEU A 212 7.20 -6.87 16.31
C LEU A 212 8.42 -6.04 16.75
N LYS A 213 8.22 -4.84 17.29
CA LYS A 213 9.30 -4.08 17.94
C LYS A 213 9.46 -4.53 19.39
N ILE A 214 8.36 -4.74 20.11
CA ILE A 214 8.35 -5.17 21.52
C ILE A 214 8.79 -6.64 21.67
N SER A 215 8.35 -7.51 20.75
CA SER A 215 8.63 -8.96 20.78
C SER A 215 10.06 -9.34 20.33
N ARG A 216 10.94 -8.38 20.08
CA ARG A 216 12.37 -8.67 19.85
C ARG A 216 13.01 -9.02 21.20
N PRO A 217 13.68 -10.17 21.34
CA PRO A 217 14.48 -10.41 22.54
C PRO A 217 15.49 -9.27 22.65
N ARG A 218 15.54 -8.61 23.81
CA ARG A 218 16.70 -7.77 24.17
C ARG A 218 17.93 -8.61 23.87
N LYS A 219 18.83 -8.12 23.02
CA LYS A 219 20.20 -8.66 22.98
C LYS A 219 20.62 -8.74 24.45
N ARG A 220 20.93 -9.96 24.93
CA ARG A 220 21.61 -10.10 26.22
C ARG A 220 22.79 -9.14 26.13
N ALA A 221 22.85 -8.18 27.06
CA ALA A 221 24.08 -7.47 27.30
C ALA A 221 25.10 -8.59 27.58
N GLU A 222 26.06 -8.74 26.68
CA GLU A 222 27.22 -9.57 26.94
C GLU A 222 27.97 -8.90 28.10
N ASP A 223 28.27 -9.74 29.09
CA ASP A 223 28.93 -9.42 30.37
C ASP A 223 30.28 -8.71 30.20
#